data_AF-A0A1E5SKR8-F1
#
_entry.id   AF-A0A1E5SKR8-F1
#
_cell.length_a   1.000
_cell.length_b   1.000
_cell.length_c   1.000
_cell.angle_alpha   90.00
_cell.angle_beta   90.00
_cell.angle_gamma   90.00
#
_symmetry.space_group_name_H-M   'P 1'
#
loop_
_entity.id
_entity.type
_entity.pdbx_description
1 polymer ?
#
loop_
_entity_poly.entity_id
_entity_poly.type
_entity_poly.pdbx_seq_one_letter_code
_entity_poly.pdbx_strand_id
1 'polypeptide(L)'
;MKNTEAYFTWHYIVLTLIILILINALWIGDFAWLFATIPFLISIGIIQLITAIDYSLKDLPSRFSHDWRSYWIMNVVYFSVMIIIFRASEDKDLLQIWLLVIPWLIAGYQFALVKRIYKWRVSNADTPNIDQL
;
A
#
# COMPACT_ATOMS: atom_id res chain seq x y z
N MET A 1 -14.04 -14.32 0.39
CA MET A 1 -12.87 -14.41 -0.52
C MET A 1 -12.99 -13.54 -1.77
N LYS A 2 -14.19 -13.33 -2.37
CA LYS A 2 -14.39 -12.44 -3.53
C LYS A 2 -13.75 -11.04 -3.43
N ASN A 3 -13.79 -10.38 -2.26
CA ASN A 3 -13.20 -9.04 -2.10
C ASN A 3 -11.66 -9.02 -2.16
N THR A 4 -10.99 -10.13 -1.83
CA THR A 4 -9.52 -10.17 -1.80
C THR A 4 -8.93 -10.39 -3.19
N GLU A 5 -9.60 -11.17 -4.04
CA GLU A 5 -9.22 -11.31 -5.46
C GLU A 5 -9.41 -9.98 -6.22
N ALA A 6 -10.55 -9.31 -5.99
CA ALA A 6 -10.79 -7.97 -6.55
C ALA A 6 -9.70 -6.98 -6.10
N TYR A 7 -9.31 -7.00 -4.82
CA TYR A 7 -8.21 -6.17 -4.30
C TYR A 7 -6.88 -6.43 -5.02
N PHE A 8 -6.52 -7.70 -5.26
CA PHE A 8 -5.28 -8.03 -5.97
C PHE A 8 -5.32 -7.60 -7.44
N THR A 9 -6.42 -7.87 -8.14
CA THR A 9 -6.60 -7.44 -9.53
C THR A 9 -6.48 -5.93 -9.66
N TRP A 10 -7.13 -5.19 -8.76
CA TRP A 10 -7.06 -3.73 -8.74
C TRP A 10 -5.64 -3.22 -8.46
N HIS A 11 -4.93 -3.82 -7.49
CA HIS A 11 -3.52 -3.49 -7.23
C HIS A 11 -2.62 -3.76 -8.43
N TYR A 12 -2.81 -4.87 -9.16
CA TYR A 12 -1.99 -5.18 -10.34
C TYR A 12 -2.25 -4.23 -11.51
N ILE A 13 -3.52 -3.90 -11.79
CA ILE A 13 -3.88 -2.91 -12.82
C ILE A 13 -3.17 -1.60 -12.53
N VAL A 14 -3.24 -1.16 -11.28
CA VAL A 14 -2.69 0.13 -10.90
C VAL A 14 -1.16 0.12 -10.88
N LEU A 15 -0.53 -0.92 -10.32
CA LEU A 15 0.93 -1.10 -10.38
C LEU A 15 1.44 -1.03 -11.83
N THR A 16 0.73 -1.69 -12.74
CA THR A 16 1.05 -1.67 -14.18
C THR A 16 0.95 -0.27 -14.76
N LEU A 17 -0.13 0.47 -14.47
CA LEU A 17 -0.30 1.85 -14.94
C LEU A 17 0.82 2.77 -14.44
N ILE A 18 1.26 2.62 -13.19
CA ILE A 18 2.35 3.46 -12.63
C ILE A 18 3.68 3.14 -13.28
N ILE A 19 3.98 1.85 -13.48
CA ILE A 19 5.20 1.44 -14.19
C ILE A 19 5.21 2.03 -15.60
N LEU A 20 4.08 2.00 -16.31
CA LEU A 20 3.97 2.60 -17.63
C LEU A 20 4.19 4.12 -17.61
N ILE A 21 3.63 4.83 -16.62
CA ILE A 21 3.83 6.28 -16.48
C ILE A 21 5.29 6.60 -16.11
N LEU A 22 5.92 5.82 -15.23
CA LEU A 22 7.34 5.97 -14.88
C LEU A 22 8.24 5.75 -16.09
N ILE A 23 8.01 4.68 -16.86
CA ILE A 23 8.76 4.41 -18.09
C ILE A 23 8.57 5.55 -19.10
N ASN A 24 7.35 6.04 -19.25
CA ASN A 24 7.04 7.15 -20.16
C ASN A 24 7.74 8.45 -19.73
N ALA A 25 7.70 8.80 -18.44
CA ALA A 25 8.39 9.97 -17.89
C ALA A 25 9.91 9.86 -18.08
N LEU A 26 10.49 8.69 -17.83
CA LEU A 26 11.92 8.43 -18.06
C LEU A 26 12.30 8.52 -19.55
N TRP A 27 11.44 8.03 -20.45
CA TRP A 27 11.68 8.06 -21.89
C TRP A 27 11.63 9.48 -22.46
N ILE A 28 10.67 10.28 -22.01
CA ILE A 28 10.46 11.66 -22.48
C ILE A 28 11.43 12.63 -21.78
N GLY A 29 11.94 12.28 -20.60
CA GLY A 29 12.79 13.16 -19.78
C GLY A 29 12.00 14.27 -19.07
N ASP A 30 10.67 14.15 -19.03
CA ASP A 30 9.77 15.12 -18.40
C ASP A 30 9.04 14.46 -17.21
N PHE A 31 9.47 14.82 -16.01
CA PHE A 31 8.91 14.31 -14.76
C PHE A 31 7.59 14.99 -14.37
N ALA A 32 7.14 16.04 -15.07
CA ALA A 32 5.82 16.63 -14.84
C ALA A 32 4.70 15.62 -15.09
N TRP A 33 4.93 14.63 -15.96
CA TRP A 33 3.99 13.52 -16.19
C TRP A 33 3.74 12.65 -14.95
N LEU A 34 4.63 12.66 -13.95
CA LEU A 34 4.40 11.97 -12.69
C LEU A 34 3.24 12.58 -11.89
N PHE A 35 2.92 13.86 -12.09
CA PHE A 35 1.74 14.47 -11.45
C PHE A 35 0.42 13.87 -11.93
N ALA A 36 0.39 13.32 -13.15
CA ALA A 36 -0.79 12.59 -13.65
C ALA A 36 -1.08 11.31 -12.82
N THR A 37 -0.13 10.84 -12.00
CA THR A 37 -0.34 9.70 -11.09
C THR A 37 -1.10 10.07 -9.81
N ILE A 38 -1.19 11.36 -9.46
CA ILE A 38 -1.78 11.81 -8.19
C ILE A 38 -3.26 11.41 -8.04
N PRO A 39 -4.15 11.57 -9.04
CA PRO A 39 -5.54 11.11 -8.91
C PRO A 39 -5.65 9.60 -8.66
N PHE A 40 -4.74 8.81 -9.24
CA PHE A 40 -4.67 7.36 -9.02
C PHE A 40 -4.18 7.05 -7.61
N LEU A 41 -3.16 7.77 -7.11
CA LEU A 41 -2.65 7.66 -5.73
C LEU A 41 -3.75 7.85 -4.69
N ILE A 42 -4.67 8.80 -4.89
CA ILE A 42 -5.80 9.02 -3.97
C ILE A 42 -6.71 7.79 -3.93
N SER A 43 -7.10 7.28 -5.10
CA SER A 43 -8.01 6.12 -5.19
C SER A 43 -7.38 4.85 -4.59
N ILE A 44 -6.10 4.63 -4.85
CA ILE A 44 -5.32 3.54 -4.23
C ILE A 44 -5.26 3.72 -2.73
N GLY A 45 -4.91 4.93 -2.26
CA GLY A 45 -4.81 5.24 -0.85
C GLY A 45 -6.11 4.94 -0.09
N ILE A 46 -7.26 5.26 -0.69
CA ILE A 46 -8.58 4.92 -0.12
C ILE A 46 -8.78 3.41 -0.05
N ILE A 47 -8.53 2.67 -1.13
CA ILE A 47 -8.68 1.20 -1.16
C ILE A 47 -7.73 0.54 -0.15
N GLN A 48 -6.51 1.04 -0.05
CA GLN A 48 -5.51 0.60 0.91
C GLN A 48 -5.94 0.88 2.34
N LEU A 49 -6.49 2.07 2.61
CA LEU A 49 -7.01 2.42 3.92
C LEU A 49 -8.18 1.52 4.32
N ILE A 50 -9.16 1.32 3.43
CA ILE A 50 -10.30 0.43 3.67
C ILE A 50 -9.81 -0.99 3.96
N THR A 51 -8.89 -1.49 3.14
CA THR A 51 -8.28 -2.83 3.34
C THR A 51 -7.55 -2.89 4.67
N ALA A 52 -6.85 -1.82 5.05
CA ALA A 52 -6.13 -1.78 6.32
C ALA A 52 -7.04 -1.80 7.53
N ILE A 53 -8.14 -1.07 7.47
CA ILE A 53 -9.15 -1.07 8.52
C ILE A 53 -9.78 -2.46 8.62
N ASP A 54 -10.19 -3.05 7.50
CA ASP A 54 -10.79 -4.40 7.45
C ASP A 54 -9.87 -5.47 8.05
N TYR A 55 -8.56 -5.45 7.77
CA TYR A 55 -7.60 -6.38 8.37
C TYR A 55 -7.26 -6.06 9.83
N SER A 56 -7.32 -4.78 10.25
CA SER A 56 -7.08 -4.40 11.65
C SER A 56 -8.22 -4.86 12.58
N LEU A 57 -9.43 -5.02 12.04
CA LEU A 57 -10.61 -5.48 12.79
C LEU A 57 -10.72 -7.01 12.88
N LYS A 58 -9.85 -7.75 12.19
CA LYS A 58 -9.89 -9.22 12.15
C LYS A 58 -8.97 -9.81 13.21
N ASP A 59 -9.41 -10.87 13.86
CA ASP A 59 -8.55 -11.71 14.69
C ASP A 59 -7.54 -12.43 13.80
N LEU A 60 -6.32 -11.89 13.78
CA LEU A 60 -5.20 -12.43 13.04
C LEU A 60 -4.21 -13.08 14.01
N PRO A 61 -3.54 -14.17 13.61
CA PRO A 61 -2.40 -14.72 14.35
C PRO A 61 -1.38 -13.63 14.71
N SER A 62 -0.75 -13.76 15.88
CA SER A 62 0.16 -12.76 16.47
C SER A 62 1.22 -12.24 15.48
N ARG A 63 1.79 -13.13 14.64
CA ARG A 63 2.76 -12.76 13.60
C ARG A 63 2.21 -11.71 12.60
N PHE A 64 0.95 -11.85 12.18
CA PHE A 64 0.33 -10.94 11.23
C PHE A 64 -0.14 -9.66 11.91
N SER A 65 -0.60 -9.75 13.16
CA SER A 65 -0.93 -8.58 13.98
C SER A 65 0.29 -7.66 14.16
N HIS A 66 1.47 -8.25 14.44
CA HIS A 66 2.72 -7.50 14.53
C HIS A 66 3.08 -6.79 13.21
N ASP A 67 3.06 -7.52 12.10
CA ASP A 67 3.33 -6.93 10.77
C ASP A 67 2.32 -5.82 10.43
N TRP A 68 1.05 -5.99 10.81
CA TRP A 68 0.01 -4.98 10.59
C TRP A 68 0.24 -3.72 11.42
N ARG A 69 0.75 -3.87 12.65
CA ARG A 69 1.18 -2.75 13.49
C ARG A 69 2.37 -2.00 12.87
N SER A 70 3.34 -2.72 12.31
CA SER A 70 4.46 -2.10 11.57
C SER A 70 3.97 -1.28 10.38
N TYR A 71 2.99 -1.77 9.62
CA TYR A 71 2.36 -1.00 8.53
C TYR A 71 1.78 0.35 9.02
N TRP A 72 1.06 0.34 10.14
CA TRP A 72 0.49 1.57 10.71
C TRP A 72 1.58 2.54 11.20
N ILE A 73 2.64 2.02 11.81
CA ILE A 73 3.79 2.84 12.23
C ILE A 73 4.44 3.51 11.01
N MET A 74 4.64 2.78 9.91
CA MET A 74 5.18 3.35 8.67
C MET A 74 4.32 4.51 8.14
N ASN A 75 2.99 4.37 8.20
CA ASN A 75 2.07 5.45 7.81
C ASN A 75 2.20 6.68 8.72
N VAL A 76 2.22 6.48 10.04
CA VAL A 76 2.39 7.58 11.01
C VAL A 76 3.72 8.29 10.78
N VAL A 77 4.80 7.55 10.58
CA VAL A 77 6.13 8.11 10.29
C VAL A 77 6.12 8.88 8.98
N TYR A 78 5.51 8.34 7.93
CA TYR A 78 5.38 9.02 6.63
C TYR A 78 4.71 10.39 6.75
N PHE A 79 3.54 10.46 7.39
CA PHE A 79 2.83 11.72 7.57
C PHE A 79 3.57 12.68 8.50
N SER A 80 4.24 12.16 9.54
CA SER A 80 5.03 12.98 10.47
C SER A 80 6.20 13.65 9.76
N VAL A 81 6.96 12.89 8.95
CA VAL A 81 8.07 13.43 8.16
C VAL A 81 7.57 14.36 7.07
N MET A 82 6.43 14.05 6.43
CA MET A 82 5.82 14.93 5.44
C MET A 82 5.48 16.31 6.02
N ILE A 83 4.96 16.38 7.25
CA ILE A 83 4.69 17.66 7.94
C ILE A 83 5.99 18.42 8.21
N ILE A 84 7.06 17.72 8.62
CA ILE A 84 8.36 18.34 8.88
C ILE A 84 8.95 18.90 7.57
N ILE A 85 8.98 18.11 6.50
CA ILE A 85 9.47 18.54 5.18
C ILE A 85 8.64 19.72 4.67
N PHE A 86 7.30 19.65 4.75
CA PHE A 86 6.45 20.73 4.28
C PHE A 86 6.70 22.06 5.02
N ARG A 87 7.01 22.01 6.32
CA ARG A 87 7.33 23.21 7.10
C ARG A 87 8.75 23.72 6.91
N ALA A 88 9.70 22.82 6.66
CA ALA A 88 11.11 23.14 6.59
C ALA A 88 11.60 23.46 5.17
N SER A 89 10.85 23.05 4.14
CA SER A 89 11.35 23.05 2.77
C SER A 89 10.88 24.26 1.97
N GLU A 90 11.82 25.12 1.58
CA GLU A 90 11.69 25.99 0.41
C GLU A 90 11.88 25.20 -0.90
N ASP A 91 12.52 24.03 -0.82
CA ASP A 91 12.82 23.16 -1.94
C ASP A 91 11.61 22.27 -2.30
N LYS A 92 11.09 22.45 -3.51
CA LYS A 92 9.90 21.74 -4.00
C LYS A 92 10.23 20.30 -4.39
N ASP A 93 11.49 19.98 -4.66
CA ASP A 93 11.86 18.68 -5.24
C ASP A 93 11.87 17.58 -4.18
N LEU A 94 12.39 17.89 -2.98
CA LEU A 94 12.36 16.96 -1.85
C LEU A 94 10.93 16.58 -1.44
N LEU A 95 10.03 17.58 -1.41
CA LEU A 95 8.61 17.37 -1.09
C LEU A 95 7.94 16.49 -2.15
N GLN A 96 8.23 16.70 -3.43
CA GLN A 96 7.69 15.89 -4.53
C GLN A 96 8.16 14.44 -4.46
N ILE A 97 9.46 14.21 -4.22
CA ILE A 97 10.01 12.86 -4.05
C ILE A 97 9.33 12.17 -2.85
N TRP A 98 9.18 12.88 -1.72
CA TRP A 98 8.54 12.31 -0.53
C TRP A 98 7.07 11.96 -0.78
N LEU A 99 6.33 12.85 -1.45
CA LEU A 99 4.92 12.65 -1.80
C LEU A 99 4.70 11.51 -2.78
N LEU A 100 5.64 11.29 -3.71
CA LEU A 100 5.45 10.33 -4.78
C LEU A 100 6.07 8.97 -4.47
N VAL A 101 7.29 8.90 -3.93
CA VAL A 101 8.04 7.65 -3.79
C VAL A 101 7.64 6.86 -2.55
N ILE A 102 7.57 7.52 -1.39
CA ILE A 102 7.37 6.83 -0.11
C ILE A 102 6.01 6.12 -0.01
N PRO A 103 4.88 6.71 -0.47
CA PRO A 103 3.59 6.01 -0.49
C PRO A 103 3.63 4.70 -1.26
N TRP A 104 4.40 4.60 -2.35
CA TRP A 104 4.53 3.35 -3.10
C TRP A 104 5.23 2.25 -2.32
N LEU A 105 6.22 2.59 -1.49
CA LEU A 105 6.90 1.61 -0.65
C LEU A 105 5.95 1.07 0.43
N ILE A 106 5.16 1.95 1.04
CA ILE A 106 4.14 1.58 2.03
C ILE A 106 3.05 0.71 1.38
N ALA A 107 2.59 1.10 0.19
CA ALA A 107 1.66 0.35 -0.64
C ALA A 107 2.17 -1.06 -0.95
N GLY A 108 3.41 -1.19 -1.40
CA GLY A 108 4.05 -2.46 -1.68
C GLY A 108 4.15 -3.36 -0.45
N TYR A 109 4.50 -2.78 0.71
CA TYR A 109 4.52 -3.50 1.98
C TYR A 109 3.14 -4.04 2.36
N GLN A 110 2.10 -3.20 2.27
CA GLN A 110 0.74 -3.60 2.56
C GLN A 110 0.28 -4.74 1.63
N PHE A 111 0.53 -4.60 0.34
CA PHE A 111 0.17 -5.61 -0.65
C PHE A 111 0.83 -6.96 -0.35
N ALA A 112 2.13 -6.96 -0.04
CA ALA A 112 2.87 -8.18 0.34
C ALA A 112 2.28 -8.83 1.59
N LEU A 113 1.88 -8.01 2.56
CA LEU A 113 1.29 -8.46 3.81
C LEU A 113 -0.11 -9.08 3.58
N VAL A 114 -0.98 -8.40 2.83
CA VAL A 114 -2.30 -8.94 2.42
C VAL A 114 -2.15 -10.26 1.65
N LYS A 115 -1.17 -10.35 0.74
CA LYS A 115 -0.85 -11.58 0.00
C LYS A 115 -0.43 -12.72 0.91
N ARG A 116 0.40 -12.47 1.94
CA ARG A 116 0.80 -13.48 2.93
C ARG A 116 -0.39 -13.94 3.77
N ILE A 117 -1.23 -13.03 4.24
CA ILE A 117 -2.44 -13.37 5.00
C ILE A 117 -3.41 -14.19 4.14
N TYR A 118 -3.60 -13.81 2.87
CA TYR A 118 -4.43 -14.55 1.95
C TYR A 118 -3.92 -15.98 1.73
N LYS A 119 -2.63 -16.15 1.42
CA LYS A 119 -2.02 -17.48 1.27
C LYS A 119 -2.20 -18.34 2.52
N TRP A 120 -2.01 -17.75 3.70
CA TRP A 120 -2.21 -18.45 4.97
C TRP A 120 -3.66 -18.89 5.19
N ARG A 121 -4.64 -18.02 4.88
CA ARG A 121 -6.07 -18.37 4.97
C ARG A 121 -6.44 -19.51 4.04
N VAL A 122 -5.91 -19.49 2.81
CA VAL A 122 -6.16 -20.54 1.82
C VAL A 122 -5.50 -21.85 2.24
N SER A 123 -4.24 -21.83 2.70
CA SER A 123 -3.55 -23.05 3.14
C SER A 123 -4.19 -23.70 4.36
N ASN A 124 -4.82 -22.91 5.23
CA ASN A 124 -5.49 -23.38 6.43
C ASN A 124 -7.00 -23.62 6.24
N ALA A 125 -7.53 -23.44 5.03
CA ALA A 125 -8.94 -23.70 4.73
C ALA A 125 -9.28 -25.20 4.74
N ASP A 126 -8.29 -26.06 4.45
CA ASP A 126 -8.46 -27.52 4.35
C ASP A 126 -8.08 -28.28 5.63
N THR A 127 -7.56 -27.58 6.65
CA THR A 127 -7.33 -28.18 7.97
C THR A 127 -8.65 -28.19 8.76
N PRO A 128 -9.20 -29.37 9.13
CA PRO A 128 -10.41 -29.42 9.94
C PRO A 128 -10.18 -28.69 11.25
N ASN A 129 -11.18 -27.93 11.68
CA ASN A 129 -11.14 -27.11 12.87
C ASN A 129 -11.16 -28.04 14.11
N ILE A 130 -10.00 -28.41 14.63
CA ILE A 130 -9.87 -29.33 15.79
C ILE A 130 -10.42 -28.66 17.07
N ASP A 131 -10.56 -27.34 17.09
CA ASP A 131 -11.10 -26.57 18.22
C ASP A 131 -12.64 -26.54 18.29
N GLN A 132 -13.33 -27.44 17.59
CA GLN A 132 -14.80 -27.64 17.70
C GLN A 132 -15.20 -29.04 18.21
N LEU A 133 -14.26 -29.79 18.81
CA LEU A 133 -14.54 -31.03 19.54
C LEU A 133 -14.36 -30.84 21.05
#